data_AF-A0AAU3L2D3-F1
#
_entry.id   AF-A0AAU3L2D3-F1
#
_cell.length_a   1.000
_cell.length_b   1.000
_cell.length_c   1.000
_cell.angle_alpha   90.00
_cell.angle_beta   90.00
_cell.angle_gamma   90.00
#
_symmetry.space_group_name_H-M   'P 1'
#
loop_
_entity.id
_entity.type
_entity.pdbx_description
1 polymer ?
#
loop_
_entity_poly.entity_id
_entity_poly.type
_entity_poly.pdbx_seq_one_letter_code
_entity_poly.pdbx_strand_id
1 'polypeptide(L)'
;MPTGKVKWYDVEKGFGFLSQDEGEDVYVRSSALPEGVDALKPGQRVEFGMAAGRRGPQALSLKLLETPTVRGPERERGERRGRGGEAPINRKTTDELHGLIEDMITLLDTKVQPDLRVGRYPDRKLAQRIAEVVRGVARELDH
;
A
#
# COMPACT_ATOMS: atom_id res chain seq x y z
N MET A 1 17.80 0.85 15.07
CA MET A 1 17.82 0.44 13.65
C MET A 1 16.86 1.34 12.89
N PRO A 2 17.13 1.70 11.63
CA PRO A 2 16.21 2.53 10.85
C PRO A 2 14.89 1.80 10.58
N THR A 3 13.81 2.57 10.51
CA THR A 3 12.46 2.09 10.18
C THR A 3 11.96 2.75 8.91
N GLY A 4 11.05 2.07 8.23
CA GLY A 4 10.40 2.61 7.05
C GLY A 4 9.18 1.80 6.65
N LYS A 5 8.73 2.05 5.42
CA LYS A 5 7.60 1.37 4.81
C LYS A 5 8.03 0.71 3.52
N VAL A 6 7.45 -0.44 3.21
CA VAL A 6 7.66 -1.09 1.91
C VAL A 6 7.05 -0.21 0.84
N LYS A 7 7.85 0.24 -0.13
CA LYS A 7 7.37 1.02 -1.27
C LYS A 7 6.76 0.09 -2.31
N TRP A 8 7.50 -0.96 -2.63
CA TRP A 8 7.06 -2.05 -3.49
C TRP A 8 8.02 -3.23 -3.36
N TYR A 9 7.52 -4.44 -3.65
CA TYR A 9 8.32 -5.65 -3.64
C TYR A 9 7.82 -6.60 -4.72
N ASP A 10 8.73 -7.09 -5.55
CA ASP A 10 8.46 -8.07 -6.60
C ASP A 10 8.88 -9.46 -6.10
N VAL A 11 7.88 -10.29 -5.82
CA VAL A 11 8.07 -11.65 -5.28
C VAL A 11 8.71 -12.57 -6.32
N GLU A 12 8.36 -12.42 -7.59
CA GLU A 12 8.88 -13.25 -8.67
C GLU A 12 10.38 -12.99 -8.89
N LYS A 13 10.79 -11.72 -8.80
CA LYS A 13 12.20 -11.33 -8.94
C LYS A 13 12.97 -11.35 -7.62
N GLY A 14 12.28 -11.45 -6.48
CA GLY A 14 12.88 -11.52 -5.15
C GLY A 14 13.59 -10.23 -4.73
N PHE A 15 13.11 -9.07 -5.15
CA PHE A 15 13.67 -7.77 -4.73
C PHE A 15 12.62 -6.67 -4.69
N GLY A 16 12.93 -5.60 -3.96
CA GLY A 16 12.05 -4.44 -3.83
C GLY A 16 12.77 -3.22 -3.28
N PHE A 17 11.97 -2.22 -2.92
CA PHE A 17 12.43 -0.99 -2.30
C PHE A 17 11.59 -0.63 -1.09
N LEU A 18 12.27 -0.11 -0.08
CA LEU A 18 11.69 0.43 1.14
C LEU A 18 11.85 1.94 1.13
N SER A 19 10.79 2.66 1.48
CA SER A 19 10.85 4.09 1.77
C SER A 19 11.26 4.25 3.23
N GLN A 20 12.40 4.88 3.48
CA GLN A 20 12.79 5.27 4.82
C GLN A 20 11.92 6.44 5.31
N ASP A 21 11.59 6.49 6.60
CA ASP A 21 10.79 7.60 7.16
C ASP A 21 11.57 8.95 7.08
N GLU A 22 12.90 8.90 7.20
CA GLU A 22 13.80 10.06 7.09
C GLU A 22 15.02 9.71 6.22
N GLY A 23 14.86 9.59 4.90
CA GLY A 23 16.01 9.32 4.03
C GLY A 23 15.68 8.90 2.60
N GLU A 24 16.69 8.31 1.95
CA GLU A 24 16.59 7.76 0.60
C GLU A 24 15.95 6.37 0.57
N ASP A 25 15.48 5.97 -0.61
CA ASP A 25 14.93 4.62 -0.82
C ASP A 25 16.02 3.56 -0.59
N VAL A 26 15.66 2.52 0.17
CA VAL A 26 16.57 1.43 0.54
C VAL A 26 16.24 0.19 -0.28
N TYR A 27 17.25 -0.34 -0.95
CA TYR A 27 17.10 -1.56 -1.75
C TYR A 27 17.02 -2.80 -0.84
N VAL A 28 16.03 -3.66 -1.08
CA VAL A 28 15.85 -4.94 -0.37
C VAL A 28 15.89 -6.12 -1.34
N ARG A 29 16.52 -7.21 -0.91
CA ARG A 29 16.53 -8.50 -1.60
C ARG A 29 15.85 -9.56 -0.72
N SER A 30 15.31 -10.61 -1.34
CA SER A 30 14.72 -11.78 -0.66
C SER A 30 15.61 -12.38 0.43
N SER A 31 16.94 -12.35 0.25
CA SER A 31 17.91 -12.84 1.25
C SER A 31 17.93 -12.06 2.57
N ALA A 32 17.39 -10.84 2.58
CA ALA A 32 17.30 -10.01 3.79
C ALA A 32 15.96 -10.20 4.52
N LEU A 33 15.01 -10.93 3.92
CA LEU A 33 13.71 -11.21 4.53
C LEU A 33 13.85 -12.17 5.72
N PRO A 34 12.99 -12.01 6.75
CA PRO A 34 12.96 -12.93 7.87
C PRO A 34 12.44 -14.30 7.45
N GLU A 35 12.81 -15.34 8.21
CA GLU A 35 12.38 -16.72 7.94
C GLU A 35 10.85 -16.84 7.96
N GLY A 36 10.28 -17.45 6.92
CA GLY A 36 8.83 -17.64 6.78
C GLY A 36 8.09 -16.48 6.09
N VAL A 37 8.80 -15.45 5.62
CA VAL A 37 8.22 -14.34 4.85
C VAL A 37 8.79 -14.36 3.43
N ASP A 38 7.95 -14.76 2.48
CA ASP A 38 8.35 -14.84 1.06
C ASP A 38 8.03 -13.54 0.29
N ALA A 39 7.17 -12.68 0.86
CA ALA A 39 6.67 -11.47 0.22
C ALA A 39 6.49 -10.33 1.22
N LEU A 40 6.75 -9.10 0.75
CA LEU A 40 6.46 -7.87 1.47
C LEU A 40 5.28 -7.15 0.83
N LYS A 41 4.36 -6.64 1.64
CA LYS A 41 3.22 -5.86 1.15
C LYS A 41 3.58 -4.38 1.09
N PRO A 42 3.22 -3.63 0.02
CA PRO A 42 3.35 -2.18 -0.01
C PRO A 42 2.69 -1.53 1.22
N GLY A 43 3.30 -0.47 1.75
CA GLY A 43 2.83 0.24 2.94
C GLY A 43 3.17 -0.43 4.29
N GLN A 44 3.61 -1.70 4.28
CA GLN A 44 3.92 -2.43 5.51
C GLN A 44 5.09 -1.78 6.25
N ARG A 45 4.92 -1.55 7.56
CA ARG A 45 5.95 -0.95 8.39
C ARG A 45 7.00 -2.00 8.74
N VAL A 46 8.26 -1.62 8.56
CA VAL A 46 9.39 -2.53 8.69
C VAL A 46 10.53 -1.84 9.41
N GLU A 47 11.25 -2.61 10.21
CA GLU A 47 12.55 -2.24 10.76
C GLU A 47 13.62 -2.97 9.95
N PHE A 48 14.67 -2.27 9.56
CA PHE A 48 15.72 -2.88 8.76
C PHE A 48 17.10 -2.38 9.16
N GLY A 49 18.10 -3.24 9.05
CA GLY A 49 19.50 -2.84 9.10
C GLY A 49 19.95 -2.44 7.71
N MET A 50 20.42 -1.20 7.51
CA MET A 50 20.95 -0.73 6.23
C MET A 50 22.47 -0.56 6.28
N ALA A 51 23.14 -0.83 5.17
CA ALA A 51 24.56 -0.54 4.96
C ALA A 51 24.79 0.16 3.62
N ALA A 52 25.87 0.94 3.53
CA ALA A 52 26.27 1.58 2.29
C ALA A 52 26.82 0.53 1.32
N GLY A 53 26.06 0.24 0.25
CA GLY A 53 26.43 -0.71 -0.79
C GLY A 53 26.97 -0.02 -2.05
N ARG A 54 27.49 -0.82 -2.99
CA ARG A 54 28.01 -0.33 -4.28
C ARG A 54 26.97 0.38 -5.17
N ARG A 55 25.67 0.19 -4.89
CA ARG A 55 24.54 0.74 -5.66
C ARG A 55 23.65 1.67 -4.82
N GLY A 56 24.16 2.15 -3.68
CA GLY A 56 23.38 2.93 -2.72
C GLY A 56 23.02 2.14 -1.46
N PRO A 57 22.12 2.67 -0.62
CA PRO A 57 21.74 2.05 0.65
C PRO A 57 21.03 0.71 0.42
N GLN A 58 21.51 -0.35 1.08
CA GLN A 58 20.95 -1.69 0.97
C GLN A 58 20.57 -2.24 2.35
N ALA A 59 19.39 -2.86 2.44
CA ALA A 59 18.93 -3.60 3.60
C ALA A 59 19.69 -4.94 3.72
N LEU A 60 20.34 -5.15 4.86
CA LEU A 60 21.04 -6.38 5.23
C LEU A 60 20.13 -7.34 6.01
N SER A 61 19.27 -6.79 6.85
CA SER A 61 18.31 -7.54 7.65
C SER A 61 17.00 -6.78 7.69
N LEU A 62 15.90 -7.52 7.71
CA LEU A 62 14.56 -6.98 7.69
C LEU A 62 13.73 -7.67 8.77
N LYS A 63 13.02 -6.87 9.56
CA LYS A 63 12.09 -7.33 10.57
C LYS A 63 10.76 -6.66 10.31
N LEU A 64 9.74 -7.48 10.10
CA LEU A 64 8.38 -6.99 10.00
C LEU A 64 7.97 -6.42 11.35
N LEU A 65 7.64 -5.13 11.38
CA LEU A 65 6.96 -4.53 12.51
C LEU A 65 5.47 -4.71 12.23
N GLU A 66 4.91 -5.86 12.60
CA GLU A 66 3.46 -6.00 12.67
C GLU A 66 2.94 -4.84 13.53
N THR A 67 2.08 -4.02 12.95
CA THR A 67 1.29 -3.09 13.75
C THR A 67 0.12 -3.92 14.26
N PRO A 68 0.05 -4.29 15.55
CA PRO A 68 -1.21 -4.75 16.08
C PRO A 68 -2.19 -3.57 15.92
N THR A 69 -3.28 -3.86 15.22
CA THR A 69 -4.59 -3.22 15.24
C THR A 69 -4.72 -2.00 16.17
N VAL A 70 -5.03 -0.84 15.59
CA VAL A 70 -5.67 0.33 16.24
C VAL A 70 -4.97 0.81 17.53
N ARG A 71 -4.01 1.73 17.37
CA ARG A 71 -3.94 2.87 18.28
C ARG A 71 -4.64 4.04 17.61
N GLY A 72 -5.90 4.25 17.98
CA GLY A 72 -6.44 5.60 18.01
C GLY A 72 -5.46 6.50 18.78
N PRO A 73 -5.42 7.81 18.51
CA PRO A 73 -4.49 8.69 19.20
C PRO A 73 -4.78 8.60 20.70
N GLU A 74 -3.81 8.09 21.45
CA GLU A 74 -3.74 8.20 22.90
C GLU A 74 -3.54 9.70 23.19
N ARG A 75 -4.65 10.43 23.17
CA ARG A 75 -4.76 11.81 23.64
C ARG A 75 -4.78 11.77 25.15
N GLU A 76 -3.63 11.56 25.78
CA GLU A 76 -3.45 12.03 27.16
C GLU A 76 -3.26 13.55 27.14
N ARG A 77 -4.37 14.28 27.10
CA ARG A 77 -4.50 15.57 27.79
C ARG A 77 -5.97 16.00 27.85
N GLY A 78 -6.51 15.97 29.08
CA GLY A 78 -7.57 16.87 29.51
C GLY A 78 -8.95 16.25 29.67
N GLU A 79 -9.36 16.05 30.92
CA GLU A 79 -10.74 16.10 31.37
C GLU A 79 -11.60 17.10 30.56
N ARG A 80 -12.76 16.65 30.06
CA ARG A 80 -14.11 17.20 30.31
C ARG A 80 -15.16 16.64 29.33
N ARG A 81 -16.14 15.94 29.91
CA ARG A 81 -17.57 15.89 29.60
C ARG A 81 -18.00 16.27 28.17
N GLY A 82 -18.63 15.34 27.45
CA GLY A 82 -19.38 15.68 26.24
C GLY A 82 -20.07 14.48 25.58
N ARG A 83 -21.34 14.32 25.91
CA ARG A 83 -22.37 13.52 25.22
C ARG A 83 -22.39 13.80 23.70
N GLY A 84 -22.39 12.77 22.87
CA GLY A 84 -22.71 12.87 21.45
C GLY A 84 -22.37 11.58 20.70
N GLY A 85 -23.39 10.83 20.29
CA GLY A 85 -23.21 9.65 19.46
C GLY A 85 -22.91 10.03 18.02
N GLU A 86 -21.95 9.34 17.41
CA GLU A 86 -21.81 9.25 15.96
C GLU A 86 -21.66 7.76 15.63
N ALA A 87 -22.59 7.27 14.81
CA ALA A 87 -22.58 5.90 14.33
C ALA A 87 -21.24 5.59 13.63
N PRO A 88 -20.72 4.36 13.71
CA PRO A 88 -19.48 4.01 13.03
C PRO A 88 -19.67 4.21 11.53
N ILE A 89 -19.06 5.27 11.02
CA ILE A 89 -18.77 5.45 9.60
C ILE A 89 -18.04 4.19 9.16
N ASN A 90 -18.69 3.41 8.29
CA ASN A 90 -18.17 2.20 7.66
C ASN A 90 -17.07 2.58 6.67
N ARG A 91 -15.99 3.20 7.16
CA ARG A 91 -14.81 3.54 6.36
C ARG A 91 -14.10 2.24 6.05
N LYS A 92 -13.93 1.95 4.77
CA LYS A 92 -12.98 0.94 4.32
C LYS A 92 -11.61 1.31 4.88
N THR A 93 -10.92 0.31 5.38
CA THR A 93 -9.55 0.44 5.89
C THR A 93 -8.60 0.84 4.75
N THR A 94 -7.45 1.41 5.08
CA THR A 94 -6.43 1.80 4.10
C THR A 94 -6.00 0.62 3.22
N ASP A 95 -5.92 -0.59 3.79
CA ASP A 95 -5.55 -1.81 3.06
C ASP A 95 -6.65 -2.23 2.07
N GLU A 96 -7.92 -2.10 2.45
CA GLU A 96 -9.05 -2.38 1.56
C GLU A 96 -9.13 -1.36 0.41
N LEU A 97 -8.88 -0.09 0.70
CA LEU A 97 -8.85 0.95 -0.34
C LEU A 97 -7.68 0.75 -1.30
N HIS A 98 -6.51 0.39 -0.78
CA HIS A 98 -5.35 0.05 -1.61
C HIS A 98 -5.64 -1.12 -2.54
N GLY A 99 -6.21 -2.22 -2.03
CA GLY A 99 -6.59 -3.38 -2.85
C GLY A 99 -7.61 -3.03 -3.93
N LEU A 100 -8.62 -2.21 -3.61
CA LEU A 100 -9.60 -1.74 -4.59
C LEU A 100 -8.96 -0.92 -5.72
N ILE A 101 -7.95 -0.10 -5.39
CA ILE A 101 -7.21 0.69 -6.38
C ILE A 101 -6.34 -0.23 -7.25
N GLU A 102 -5.65 -1.21 -6.67
CA GLU A 102 -4.84 -2.18 -7.42
C GLU A 102 -5.68 -3.02 -8.39
N ASP A 103 -6.85 -3.50 -7.94
CA ASP A 103 -7.81 -4.22 -8.78
C ASP A 103 -8.32 -3.33 -9.93
N MET A 104 -8.60 -2.05 -9.64
CA MET A 104 -9.02 -1.08 -10.66
C MET A 104 -7.93 -0.85 -11.70
N ILE A 105 -6.67 -0.67 -11.29
CA ILE A 105 -5.53 -0.48 -12.22
C ILE A 105 -5.38 -1.72 -13.10
N THR A 106 -5.41 -2.91 -12.51
CA THR A 106 -5.31 -4.18 -13.23
C THR A 106 -6.46 -4.36 -14.23
N LEU A 107 -7.69 -4.02 -13.83
CA LEU A 107 -8.86 -4.07 -14.71
C LEU A 107 -8.72 -3.12 -15.90
N LEU A 108 -8.25 -1.89 -15.67
CA LEU A 108 -8.03 -0.89 -16.73
C LEU A 108 -6.92 -1.32 -17.69
N ASP A 109 -5.79 -1.81 -17.19
CA ASP A 109 -4.68 -2.24 -18.03
C ASP A 109 -5.03 -3.48 -18.86
N THR A 110 -5.77 -4.42 -18.28
CA THR A 110 -6.10 -5.68 -18.98
C THR A 110 -7.31 -5.56 -19.91
N LYS A 111 -8.27 -4.69 -19.62
CA LYS A 111 -9.55 -4.62 -20.36
C LYS A 111 -9.77 -3.34 -21.16
N VAL A 112 -9.09 -2.23 -20.83
CA VAL A 112 -9.29 -0.94 -21.51
C VAL A 112 -8.10 -0.56 -22.36
N GLN A 113 -6.89 -0.66 -21.81
CA GLN A 113 -5.70 -0.25 -22.53
C GLN A 113 -5.48 -0.96 -23.88
N PRO A 114 -5.76 -2.27 -24.05
CA PRO A 114 -5.51 -2.93 -25.33
C PRO A 114 -6.32 -2.31 -26.48
N ASP A 115 -7.60 -2.03 -26.24
CA ASP A 115 -8.46 -1.37 -27.24
C ASP A 115 -7.97 0.05 -27.54
N LEU A 116 -7.66 0.82 -26.49
CA LEU A 116 -7.18 2.20 -26.66
C LEU A 116 -5.84 2.27 -27.40
N ARG A 117 -4.92 1.31 -27.15
CA ARG A 117 -3.62 1.23 -27.84
C ARG A 117 -3.77 1.02 -29.34
N VAL A 118 -4.84 0.37 -29.78
CA VAL A 118 -5.14 0.19 -31.21
C VAL A 118 -6.09 1.29 -31.76
N GLY A 119 -6.31 2.36 -31.00
CA GLY A 119 -7.13 3.51 -31.40
C GLY A 119 -8.64 3.25 -31.34
N ARG A 120 -9.08 2.23 -30.60
CA ARG A 120 -10.49 1.84 -30.48
C ARG A 120 -10.97 2.05 -29.04
N TYR A 121 -12.23 2.46 -28.89
CA TYR A 121 -12.86 2.44 -27.56
C TYR A 121 -13.40 1.05 -27.22
N PRO A 122 -13.33 0.63 -25.94
CA PRO A 122 -13.96 -0.61 -25.49
C PRO A 122 -15.48 -0.56 -25.70
N ASP A 123 -16.10 -1.74 -25.81
CA ASP A 123 -17.55 -1.85 -25.99
C ASP A 123 -18.33 -1.08 -24.92
N ARG A 124 -19.49 -0.51 -25.30
CA ARG A 124 -20.31 0.35 -24.43
C ARG A 124 -20.66 -0.32 -23.10
N LYS A 125 -20.99 -1.62 -23.11
CA LYS A 125 -21.37 -2.36 -21.90
C LYS A 125 -20.17 -2.58 -20.98
N LEU A 126 -19.00 -2.85 -21.55
CA LEU A 126 -17.75 -2.97 -20.80
C LEU A 126 -17.34 -1.61 -20.21
N ALA A 127 -17.37 -0.55 -21.02
CA ALA A 127 -17.06 0.81 -20.59
C ALA A 127 -17.96 1.27 -19.43
N GLN A 128 -19.27 0.97 -19.47
CA GLN A 128 -20.19 1.28 -18.38
C GLN A 128 -19.81 0.58 -17.07
N ARG A 129 -19.51 -0.72 -17.13
CA ARG A 129 -19.11 -1.49 -15.93
C ARG A 129 -17.83 -0.94 -15.32
N ILE A 130 -16.84 -0.62 -16.14
CA ILE A 130 -15.57 -0.07 -15.68
C ILE A 130 -15.77 1.32 -15.08
N ALA A 131 -16.63 2.15 -15.68
CA ALA A 131 -16.97 3.46 -15.12
C ALA A 131 -17.66 3.35 -13.75
N GLU A 132 -18.48 2.33 -13.52
CA GLU A 132 -19.07 2.09 -12.20
C GLU A 132 -18.01 1.72 -11.15
N VAL A 133 -17.04 0.88 -11.50
CA VAL A 133 -15.91 0.53 -10.62
C VAL A 133 -15.10 1.78 -10.27
N VAL A 134 -14.71 2.58 -11.27
CA VAL A 134 -13.94 3.82 -11.06
C VAL A 134 -14.71 4.81 -10.16
N ARG A 135 -16.02 4.99 -10.40
CA ARG A 135 -16.87 5.84 -9.54
C ARG A 135 -17.06 5.26 -8.13
N GLY A 136 -17.04 3.94 -7.99
CA GLY A 136 -17.04 3.28 -6.69
C GLY A 136 -15.79 3.64 -5.90
N VAL A 137 -14.63 3.46 -6.50
CA VAL A 137 -13.34 3.80 -5.88
C VAL A 137 -13.23 5.30 -5.59
N ALA A 138 -13.68 6.17 -6.50
CA ALA A 138 -13.69 7.62 -6.29
C ALA A 138 -14.52 8.02 -5.07
N ARG A 139 -15.71 7.43 -4.87
CA ARG A 139 -16.53 7.69 -3.68
C ARG A 139 -15.82 7.31 -2.38
N GLU A 140 -15.06 6.23 -2.38
CA GLU A 140 -14.28 5.83 -1.20
C GLU A 140 -13.10 6.79 -0.91
N LEU A 141 -12.62 7.52 -1.91
CA LEU A 141 -11.56 8.52 -1.77
C LEU A 141 -12.05 9.89 -1.29
N ASP A 142 -13.33 10.23 -1.52
CA ASP A 142 -13.92 11.51 -1.15
C ASP A 142 -14.33 11.61 0.35
N HIS A 143 -14.04 10.60 1.17
CA HIS A 143 -14.48 10.43 2.57
C HIS A 143 -13.38 10.55 3.64
#